data_AF-A0AAU3WZY0-F1
#
_entry.id   AF-A0AAU3WZY0-F1
#
_cell.length_a   1.000
_cell.length_b   1.000
_cell.length_c   1.000
_cell.angle_alpha   90.00
_cell.angle_beta   90.00
_cell.angle_gamma   90.00
#
_symmetry.space_group_name_H-M   'P 1'
#
loop_
_entity.id
_entity.type
_entity.pdbx_description
1 polymer ?
#
loop_
_entity_poly.entity_id
_entity_poly.type
_entity_poly.pdbx_seq_one_letter_code
_entity_poly.pdbx_strand_id
1 'polypeptide(L)'
;MKPRVRSAALSGYVPLARSLGIAPEPLLREVGLRPAELSVQDRWIPGPAVTRLLERSAAVAGREDFGLLLAGRRRFANLGPISLVAREEPTLRSALDLLIRHEDAYNEMLHGRLDESEGRSVLKVWLESGEPTPARQATELAVGVFHHVVREILGDRCRPAAICFTHPAPAEPGSHHRLFGPAVEFGRAFNGLVLHARDLDAPNPHSDPLLHAYARQYFDSVTEPRGAALVDQVRELIEALLPTGRCSIEEIAHSLGVDRRTVHRHLASAGHTFSSLLNATRARLAEQLVANPRQPLTEVSLLLGFSAPSGFSRWFREQFGCTPRAWRARRTGSSERTGSSETAGSSETAGRSTPVPK
;
A
#
# COMPACT_ATOMS: atom_id res chain seq x y z
N MET A 1 13.77 4.07 5.97
CA MET A 1 12.79 4.48 7.00
C MET A 1 12.45 3.27 7.87
N LYS A 2 12.23 3.41 9.19
CA LYS A 2 11.76 2.29 10.03
C LYS A 2 10.30 2.00 9.71
N PRO A 3 9.91 0.74 9.49
CA PRO A 3 8.54 0.40 9.09
C PRO A 3 7.55 0.77 10.20
N ARG A 4 6.37 1.24 9.80
CA ARG A 4 5.29 1.69 10.67
C ARG A 4 4.11 0.75 10.57
N VAL A 5 3.28 0.75 11.61
CA VAL A 5 2.04 -0.03 11.67
C VAL A 5 0.92 0.84 12.21
N ARG A 6 -0.32 0.55 11.85
CA ARG A 6 -1.47 1.19 12.51
C ARG A 6 -1.51 0.78 13.98
N SER A 7 -1.83 1.74 14.86
CA SER A 7 -1.97 1.51 16.30
C SER A 7 -3.06 0.47 16.61
N ALA A 8 -4.00 0.27 15.67
CA ALA A 8 -4.95 -0.83 15.68
C ALA A 8 -4.29 -2.22 15.88
N ALA A 9 -3.02 -2.41 15.51
CA ALA A 9 -2.21 -3.60 15.83
C ALA A 9 -2.17 -3.93 17.33
N LEU A 10 -2.27 -2.92 18.19
CA LEU A 10 -2.34 -3.02 19.66
C LEU A 10 -3.77 -2.93 20.21
N SER A 11 -4.81 -3.10 19.38
CA SER A 11 -6.20 -3.13 19.85
C SER A 11 -6.39 -4.23 20.88
N GLY A 12 -6.85 -3.85 22.08
CA GLY A 12 -7.01 -4.77 23.21
C GLY A 12 -5.75 -4.99 24.05
N TYR A 13 -4.63 -4.33 23.74
CA TYR A 13 -3.38 -4.44 24.51
C TYR A 13 -3.53 -4.01 25.97
N VAL A 14 -4.05 -2.80 26.20
CA VAL A 14 -4.23 -2.24 27.56
C VAL A 14 -5.09 -3.15 28.46
N PRO A 15 -6.30 -3.58 28.05
CA PRO A 15 -7.09 -4.49 28.88
C PRO A 15 -6.44 -5.87 29.03
N LEU A 16 -5.72 -6.37 28.02
CA LEU A 16 -4.98 -7.63 28.14
C LEU A 16 -3.87 -7.51 29.19
N ALA A 17 -3.00 -6.51 29.09
CA ALA A 17 -1.91 -6.27 30.04
C ALA A 17 -2.44 -6.20 31.48
N ARG A 18 -3.50 -5.41 31.71
CA ARG A 18 -4.13 -5.29 33.03
C ARG A 18 -4.72 -6.61 33.52
N SER A 19 -5.34 -7.41 32.64
CA SER A 19 -5.87 -8.73 33.02
C SER A 19 -4.79 -9.73 33.43
N LEU A 20 -3.52 -9.43 33.14
CA LEU A 20 -2.34 -10.23 33.50
C LEU A 20 -1.54 -9.60 34.64
N GLY A 21 -2.08 -8.59 35.31
CA GLY A 21 -1.39 -7.89 36.40
C GLY A 21 -0.26 -6.96 35.94
N ILE A 22 -0.15 -6.67 34.64
CA ILE A 22 0.87 -5.77 34.10
C ILE A 22 0.33 -4.34 34.06
N ALA A 23 1.13 -3.37 34.54
CA ALA A 23 0.91 -1.95 34.27
C ALA A 23 1.35 -1.63 32.82
N PRO A 24 0.44 -1.26 31.91
CA PRO A 24 0.79 -1.05 30.50
C PRO A 24 1.59 0.24 30.26
N GLU A 25 1.40 1.29 31.06
CA GLU A 25 1.97 2.61 30.83
C GLU A 25 3.50 2.65 30.94
N PRO A 26 4.15 2.00 31.93
CA PRO A 26 5.61 1.88 31.96
C PRO A 26 6.19 1.17 30.74
N LEU A 27 5.59 0.05 30.32
CA LEU A 27 6.07 -0.74 29.17
C LEU A 27 5.93 0.02 27.85
N LEU A 28 4.82 0.76 27.67
CA LEU A 28 4.64 1.63 26.52
C LEU A 28 5.74 2.70 26.45
N ARG A 29 6.04 3.35 27.59
CA ARG A 29 7.10 4.37 27.66
C ARG A 29 8.48 3.80 27.37
N GLU A 30 8.79 2.59 27.85
CA GLU A 30 10.07 1.90 27.61
C GLU A 30 10.36 1.74 26.11
N VAL A 31 9.34 1.48 25.30
CA VAL A 31 9.48 1.32 23.84
C VAL A 31 9.25 2.62 23.04
N GLY A 32 9.07 3.75 23.73
CA GLY A 32 8.85 5.06 23.11
C GLY A 32 7.43 5.30 22.59
N LEU A 33 6.43 4.57 23.10
CA LEU A 33 5.02 4.76 22.77
C LEU A 33 4.28 5.46 23.91
N ARG A 34 3.29 6.28 23.57
CA ARG A 34 2.40 6.92 24.55
C ARG A 34 1.02 6.26 24.54
N PRO A 35 0.35 6.09 25.69
CA PRO A 35 -1.01 5.54 25.73
C PRO A 35 -2.01 6.25 24.82
N ALA A 36 -1.89 7.58 24.69
CA ALA A 36 -2.74 8.39 23.79
C ALA A 36 -2.54 8.08 22.29
N GLU A 37 -1.50 7.35 21.91
CA GLU A 37 -1.28 6.93 20.52
C GLU A 37 -2.07 5.66 20.18
N LEU A 38 -2.51 4.90 21.18
CA LEU A 38 -3.32 3.69 21.03
C LEU A 38 -4.82 4.01 20.95
N SER A 39 -5.27 5.20 21.35
CA SER A 39 -6.69 5.59 21.31
C SER A 39 -7.17 5.92 19.89
N VAL A 40 -6.26 6.29 18.99
CA VAL A 40 -6.57 6.61 17.59
C VAL A 40 -6.11 5.45 16.71
N GLN A 41 -7.03 4.56 16.31
CA GLN A 41 -6.72 3.28 15.65
C GLN A 41 -5.97 3.42 14.32
N ASP A 42 -6.20 4.50 13.59
CA ASP A 42 -5.56 4.77 12.28
C ASP A 42 -4.23 5.51 12.40
N ARG A 43 -3.81 5.83 13.62
CA ARG A 43 -2.51 6.45 13.86
C ARG A 43 -1.40 5.44 13.57
N TRP A 44 -0.40 5.88 12.81
CA TRP A 44 0.75 5.06 12.52
C TRP A 44 1.84 5.23 13.59
N ILE A 45 2.28 4.11 14.14
CA ILE A 45 3.30 4.02 15.19
C ILE A 45 4.50 3.20 14.68
N PRO A 46 5.70 3.35 15.28
CA PRO A 46 6.86 2.56 14.87
C PRO A 46 6.62 1.06 15.08
N GLY A 47 6.69 0.26 14.01
CA GLY A 47 6.46 -1.17 14.07
C GLY A 47 7.44 -1.93 14.98
N PRO A 48 8.76 -1.66 14.93
CA PRO A 48 9.71 -2.29 15.85
C PRO A 48 9.42 -2.01 17.33
N ALA A 49 8.79 -0.86 17.65
CA ALA A 49 8.35 -0.57 19.02
C ALA A 49 7.19 -1.47 19.45
N VAL A 50 6.26 -1.79 18.54
CA VAL A 50 5.16 -2.75 18.77
C VAL A 50 5.73 -4.14 19.03
N THR A 51 6.66 -4.62 18.20
CA THR A 51 7.29 -5.94 18.42
C THR A 51 7.97 -6.01 19.78
N ARG A 52 8.82 -5.03 20.12
CA ARG A 52 9.48 -4.97 21.44
C ARG A 52 8.49 -4.91 22.59
N LEU A 53 7.38 -4.18 22.45
CA LEU A 53 6.34 -4.10 23.47
C LEU A 53 5.73 -5.47 23.76
N LEU A 54 5.38 -6.22 22.71
CA LEU A 54 4.76 -7.53 22.85
C LEU A 54 5.72 -8.54 23.48
N GLU A 55 6.98 -8.58 23.05
CA GLU A 55 8.01 -9.44 23.67
C GLU A 55 8.27 -9.06 25.13
N ARG A 56 8.37 -7.76 25.42
CA ARG A 56 8.59 -7.29 26.80
C ARG A 56 7.42 -7.62 27.70
N SER A 57 6.19 -7.47 27.20
CA SER A 57 4.97 -7.80 27.94
C SER A 57 4.86 -9.29 28.22
N ALA A 58 5.22 -10.14 27.25
CA ALA A 58 5.31 -11.59 27.43
C ALA A 58 6.32 -11.96 28.53
N ALA A 59 7.52 -11.37 28.48
CA ALA A 59 8.56 -11.61 29.48
C ALA A 59 8.15 -11.16 30.89
N VAL A 60 7.56 -9.96 31.04
CA VAL A 60 7.10 -9.44 32.34
C VAL A 60 5.92 -10.24 32.88
N ALA A 61 5.03 -10.74 32.02
CA ALA A 61 3.95 -11.63 32.43
C ALA A 61 4.43 -13.03 32.82
N GLY A 62 5.66 -13.42 32.42
CA GLY A 62 6.13 -14.80 32.50
C GLY A 62 5.32 -15.75 31.61
N ARG A 63 4.92 -15.31 30.41
CA ARG A 63 4.08 -16.11 29.49
C ARG A 63 4.58 -16.09 28.07
N GLU A 64 4.41 -17.21 27.38
CA GLU A 64 4.84 -17.39 26.00
C GLU A 64 3.75 -17.06 24.96
N ASP A 65 2.51 -16.80 25.40
CA ASP A 65 1.30 -16.72 24.55
C ASP A 65 0.64 -15.32 24.53
N PHE A 66 1.40 -14.26 24.84
CA PHE A 66 0.85 -12.90 24.94
C PHE A 66 0.25 -12.41 23.62
N GLY A 67 1.00 -12.53 22.52
CA GLY A 67 0.57 -12.14 21.18
C GLY A 67 -0.64 -12.93 20.71
N LEU A 68 -0.69 -14.22 21.07
CA LEU A 68 -1.81 -15.09 20.79
C LEU A 68 -3.09 -14.67 21.53
N LEU A 69 -2.97 -14.32 22.82
CA LEU A 69 -4.12 -13.83 23.59
C LEU A 69 -4.58 -12.45 23.13
N LEU A 70 -3.66 -11.62 22.63
CA LEU A 70 -4.02 -10.38 21.96
C LEU A 70 -4.77 -10.68 20.65
N ALA A 71 -4.33 -11.68 19.87
CA ALA A 71 -5.03 -12.14 18.68
C ALA A 71 -6.45 -12.59 18.99
N GLY A 72 -6.66 -13.31 20.10
CA GLY A 72 -7.99 -13.72 20.56
C GLY A 72 -8.94 -12.55 20.88
N ARG A 73 -8.40 -11.35 21.15
CA ARG A 73 -9.18 -10.12 21.41
C ARG A 73 -9.39 -9.27 20.15
N ARG A 74 -8.72 -9.60 19.04
CA ARG A 74 -8.82 -8.85 17.78
C ARG A 74 -10.11 -9.21 17.08
N ARG A 75 -10.75 -8.18 16.54
CA ARG A 75 -11.93 -8.26 15.68
C ARG A 75 -11.51 -8.00 14.25
N PHE A 76 -12.28 -8.52 13.30
CA PHE A 76 -12.05 -8.31 11.88
C PHE A 76 -11.98 -6.80 11.51
N ALA A 77 -12.83 -5.99 12.14
CA ALA A 77 -12.83 -4.53 12.00
C ALA A 77 -11.51 -3.84 12.41
N ASN A 78 -10.61 -4.49 13.16
CA ASN A 78 -9.30 -3.91 13.49
C ASN A 78 -8.37 -3.77 12.27
N LEU A 79 -8.70 -4.38 11.13
CA LEU A 79 -8.02 -4.11 9.86
C LEU A 79 -8.44 -2.75 9.27
N GLY A 80 -9.43 -2.06 9.83
CA GLY A 80 -9.91 -0.76 9.34
C GLY A 80 -10.66 -0.85 8.01
N PRO A 81 -10.62 0.19 7.16
CA PRO A 81 -11.43 0.25 5.94
C PRO A 81 -11.28 -0.95 5.00
N ILE A 82 -10.08 -1.55 4.92
CA ILE A 82 -9.86 -2.74 4.07
C ILE A 82 -10.70 -3.94 4.51
N SER A 83 -11.08 -4.02 5.79
CA SER A 83 -11.98 -5.07 6.27
C SER A 83 -13.34 -5.02 5.58
N LEU A 84 -13.83 -3.83 5.23
CA LEU A 84 -15.13 -3.69 4.57
C LEU A 84 -15.10 -4.36 3.19
N VAL A 85 -14.03 -4.15 2.42
CA VAL A 85 -13.86 -4.80 1.12
C VAL A 85 -13.61 -6.29 1.30
N ALA A 86 -12.65 -6.66 2.17
CA ALA A 86 -12.25 -8.05 2.38
C ALA A 86 -13.42 -8.95 2.84
N ARG A 87 -14.39 -8.39 3.58
CA ARG A 87 -15.60 -9.12 4.00
C ARG A 87 -16.52 -9.45 2.83
N GLU A 88 -16.58 -8.54 1.86
CA GLU A 88 -17.47 -8.63 0.69
C GLU A 88 -16.80 -9.31 -0.51
N GLU A 89 -15.53 -9.70 -0.39
CA GLU A 89 -14.81 -10.41 -1.45
C GLU A 89 -15.50 -11.77 -1.75
N PRO A 90 -15.67 -12.13 -3.03
CA PRO A 90 -16.48 -13.28 -3.43
C PRO A 90 -15.90 -14.63 -2.99
N THR A 91 -14.58 -14.71 -2.77
CA THR A 91 -13.90 -15.94 -2.34
C THR A 91 -12.83 -15.65 -1.30
N LEU A 92 -12.41 -16.67 -0.55
CA LEU A 92 -11.30 -16.53 0.38
C LEU A 92 -10.01 -16.13 -0.34
N ARG A 93 -9.78 -16.64 -1.56
CA ARG A 93 -8.66 -16.26 -2.41
C ARG A 93 -8.62 -14.76 -2.62
N SER A 94 -9.72 -14.17 -3.11
CA SER A 94 -9.73 -12.76 -3.47
C SER A 94 -9.59 -11.86 -2.23
N ALA A 95 -10.10 -12.29 -1.06
CA ALA A 95 -9.86 -11.62 0.21
C ALA A 95 -8.40 -11.68 0.68
N LEU A 96 -7.76 -12.85 0.63
CA LEU A 96 -6.35 -12.99 1.00
C LEU A 96 -5.45 -12.19 0.05
N ASP A 97 -5.72 -12.27 -1.27
CA ASP A 97 -4.98 -11.49 -2.28
C ASP A 97 -5.12 -9.99 -2.05
N LEU A 98 -6.32 -9.50 -1.70
CA LEU A 98 -6.56 -8.11 -1.36
C LEU A 98 -5.72 -7.68 -0.14
N LEU A 99 -5.74 -8.47 0.94
CA LEU A 99 -5.03 -8.16 2.18
C LEU A 99 -3.51 -8.22 2.03
N ILE A 100 -3.00 -9.14 1.21
CA ILE A 100 -1.57 -9.27 0.87
C ILE A 100 -1.15 -8.08 0.01
N ARG A 101 -1.92 -7.75 -1.04
CA ARG A 101 -1.60 -6.64 -1.95
C ARG A 101 -1.53 -5.28 -1.24
N HIS A 102 -2.36 -5.10 -0.22
CA HIS A 102 -2.48 -3.83 0.50
C HIS A 102 -1.95 -3.92 1.94
N GLU A 103 -1.01 -4.83 2.22
CA GLU A 103 -0.40 -4.95 3.55
C GLU A 103 0.21 -3.61 4.04
N ASP A 104 0.84 -2.86 3.14
CA ASP A 104 1.36 -1.49 3.38
C ASP A 104 0.28 -0.48 3.82
N ALA A 105 -1.01 -0.74 3.57
CA ALA A 105 -2.10 0.15 3.98
C ALA A 105 -2.43 0.00 5.48
N TYR A 106 -1.95 -1.04 6.16
CA TYR A 106 -2.20 -1.24 7.59
C TYR A 106 -0.99 -1.67 8.42
N ASN A 107 0.03 -2.27 7.82
CA ASN A 107 1.24 -2.75 8.51
C ASN A 107 2.43 -2.90 7.53
N GLU A 108 3.38 -1.97 7.55
CA GLU A 108 4.56 -1.96 6.67
C GLU A 108 5.60 -3.04 7.03
N MET A 109 5.43 -3.75 8.16
CA MET A 109 6.28 -4.89 8.53
C MET A 109 5.69 -6.22 8.08
N LEU A 110 4.38 -6.29 7.86
CA LEU A 110 3.70 -7.56 7.62
C LEU A 110 3.82 -7.92 6.16
N HIS A 111 4.25 -9.16 5.93
CA HIS A 111 4.29 -9.72 4.60
C HIS A 111 3.54 -11.05 4.56
N GLY A 112 2.69 -11.19 3.56
CA GLY A 112 1.98 -12.42 3.25
C GLY A 112 2.32 -12.95 1.86
N ARG A 113 2.30 -14.27 1.71
CA ARG A 113 2.38 -14.92 0.39
C ARG A 113 1.56 -16.18 0.36
N LEU A 114 0.78 -16.34 -0.70
CA LEU A 114 0.03 -17.55 -0.99
C LEU A 114 0.80 -18.39 -2.02
N ASP A 115 1.18 -19.61 -1.64
CA ASP A 115 1.80 -20.59 -2.53
C ASP A 115 0.86 -21.79 -2.70
N GLU A 116 0.57 -22.19 -3.93
CA GLU A 116 -0.28 -23.36 -4.22
C GLU A 116 0.53 -24.51 -4.81
N SER A 117 0.29 -25.71 -4.30
CA SER A 117 0.93 -26.93 -4.76
C SER A 117 0.09 -28.14 -4.37
N GLU A 118 -0.08 -29.10 -5.30
CA GLU A 118 -0.66 -30.42 -5.03
C GLU A 118 -2.02 -30.38 -4.27
N GLY A 119 -2.91 -29.46 -4.65
CA GLY A 119 -4.25 -29.32 -4.03
C GLY A 119 -4.25 -28.71 -2.61
N ARG A 120 -3.09 -28.23 -2.15
CA ARG A 120 -2.95 -27.43 -0.93
C ARG A 120 -2.56 -26.00 -1.28
N SER A 121 -2.94 -25.09 -0.40
CA SER A 121 -2.46 -23.72 -0.42
C SER A 121 -1.79 -23.39 0.90
N VAL A 122 -0.64 -22.74 0.82
CA VAL A 122 0.17 -22.35 1.97
C VAL A 122 0.21 -20.83 2.01
N LEU A 123 -0.47 -20.25 3.00
CA LEU A 123 -0.34 -18.85 3.34
C LEU A 123 0.86 -18.69 4.28
N LYS A 124 1.98 -18.19 3.76
CA LYS A 124 3.18 -17.85 4.53
C LYS A 124 3.08 -16.42 5.02
N VAL A 125 3.48 -16.20 6.27
CA VAL A 125 3.43 -14.91 6.95
C VAL A 125 4.80 -14.63 7.58
N TRP A 126 5.36 -13.46 7.34
CA TRP A 126 6.60 -13.03 8.01
C TRP A 126 6.57 -11.53 8.31
N LEU A 127 7.50 -11.11 9.19
CA LEU A 127 7.64 -9.72 9.60
C LEU A 127 9.03 -9.20 9.20
N GLU A 128 9.10 -8.08 8.50
CA GLU A 128 10.34 -7.37 8.18
C GLU A 128 10.44 -6.10 9.04
N SER A 129 11.07 -6.20 10.21
CA SER A 129 11.32 -5.06 11.11
C SER A 129 12.51 -4.18 10.67
N GLY A 130 13.40 -4.71 9.84
CA GLY A 130 14.71 -4.12 9.54
C GLY A 130 15.72 -4.20 10.68
N GLU A 131 15.39 -4.87 11.79
CA GLU A 131 16.23 -5.04 12.98
C GLU A 131 16.14 -6.50 13.48
N PRO A 132 17.24 -7.20 13.80
CA PRO A 132 17.21 -8.56 14.34
C PRO A 132 16.69 -8.53 15.78
N THR A 133 15.37 -8.62 15.94
CA THR A 133 14.68 -8.63 17.23
C THR A 133 13.81 -9.87 17.32
N PRO A 134 13.73 -10.55 18.48
CA PRO A 134 12.70 -11.57 18.71
C PRO A 134 11.33 -11.01 18.35
N ALA A 135 10.55 -11.77 17.60
CA ALA A 135 9.25 -11.32 17.09
C ALA A 135 8.18 -12.39 17.22
N ARG A 136 8.38 -13.39 18.08
CA ARG A 136 7.44 -14.50 18.28
C ARG A 136 6.04 -14.00 18.56
N GLN A 137 5.88 -13.06 19.50
CA GLN A 137 4.57 -12.55 19.90
C GLN A 137 3.89 -11.78 18.76
N ALA A 138 4.65 -11.00 18.00
CA ALA A 138 4.14 -10.28 16.84
C ALA A 138 3.77 -11.23 15.68
N THR A 139 4.57 -12.27 15.46
CA THR A 139 4.32 -13.31 14.46
C THR A 139 3.09 -14.15 14.80
N GLU A 140 2.97 -14.63 16.04
CA GLU A 140 1.77 -15.36 16.49
C GLU A 140 0.51 -14.49 16.38
N LEU A 141 0.61 -13.19 16.69
CA LEU A 141 -0.47 -12.23 16.50
C LEU A 141 -0.87 -12.10 15.01
N ALA A 142 0.11 -12.00 14.12
CA ALA A 142 -0.13 -11.88 12.68
C ALA A 142 -0.79 -13.15 12.10
N VAL A 143 -0.29 -14.34 12.45
CA VAL A 143 -0.91 -15.62 12.05
C VAL A 143 -2.32 -15.74 12.62
N GLY A 144 -2.53 -15.32 13.88
CA GLY A 144 -3.86 -15.25 14.50
C GLY A 144 -4.84 -14.36 13.75
N VAL A 145 -4.38 -13.22 13.21
CA VAL A 145 -5.20 -12.32 12.40
C VAL A 145 -5.59 -12.97 11.07
N PHE A 146 -4.66 -13.58 10.35
CA PHE A 146 -4.98 -14.29 9.11
C PHE A 146 -5.91 -15.49 9.36
N HIS A 147 -5.72 -16.22 10.45
CA HIS A 147 -6.65 -17.27 10.85
C HIS A 147 -8.07 -16.74 11.10
N HIS A 148 -8.21 -15.59 11.75
CA HIS A 148 -9.53 -14.95 11.91
C HIS A 148 -10.14 -14.52 10.59
N VAL A 149 -9.36 -14.02 9.63
CA VAL A 149 -9.84 -13.70 8.28
C VAL A 149 -10.39 -14.95 7.59
N VAL A 150 -9.62 -16.05 7.60
CA VAL A 150 -10.05 -17.32 7.02
C VAL A 150 -11.34 -17.81 7.68
N ARG A 151 -11.44 -17.70 9.01
CA ARG A 151 -12.64 -18.09 9.76
C ARG A 151 -13.84 -17.19 9.49
N GLU A 152 -13.66 -15.88 9.33
CA GLU A 152 -14.73 -14.93 9.00
C GLU A 152 -15.37 -15.27 7.64
N ILE A 153 -14.54 -15.60 6.65
CA ILE A 153 -15.01 -15.85 5.27
C ILE A 153 -15.57 -17.27 5.10
N LEU A 154 -14.89 -18.28 5.66
CA LEU A 154 -15.33 -19.67 5.51
C LEU A 154 -16.40 -20.09 6.53
N GLY A 155 -16.55 -19.35 7.63
CA GLY A 155 -17.44 -19.72 8.74
C GLY A 155 -17.10 -21.10 9.30
N ASP A 156 -18.11 -21.95 9.44
CA ASP A 156 -17.97 -23.31 9.97
C ASP A 156 -17.11 -24.24 9.11
N ARG A 157 -16.90 -23.89 7.83
CA ARG A 157 -16.00 -24.63 6.92
C ARG A 157 -14.53 -24.37 7.19
N CYS A 158 -14.20 -23.41 8.07
CA CYS A 158 -12.82 -23.11 8.44
C CYS A 158 -12.19 -24.30 9.18
N ARG A 159 -11.42 -25.09 8.44
CA ARG A 159 -10.63 -26.22 8.94
C ARG A 159 -9.26 -26.22 8.25
N PRO A 160 -8.33 -25.35 8.70
CA PRO A 160 -6.96 -25.38 8.22
C PRO A 160 -6.36 -26.77 8.42
N ALA A 161 -5.64 -27.27 7.42
CA ALA A 161 -4.93 -28.54 7.51
C ALA A 161 -3.78 -28.46 8.53
N ALA A 162 -3.15 -27.28 8.66
CA ALA A 162 -2.17 -27.00 9.69
C ALA A 162 -2.05 -25.48 9.94
N ILE A 163 -1.68 -25.11 11.17
CA ILE A 163 -1.15 -23.80 11.53
C ILE A 163 0.31 -24.01 11.93
N CYS A 164 1.23 -23.40 11.18
CA CYS A 164 2.65 -23.66 11.34
C CYS A 164 3.34 -22.47 12.01
N PHE A 165 4.27 -22.78 12.93
CA PHE A 165 5.18 -21.83 13.55
C PHE A 165 6.63 -22.28 13.43
N THR A 166 7.54 -21.32 13.22
CA THR A 166 8.99 -21.60 13.10
C THR A 166 9.67 -21.81 14.44
N HIS A 167 9.13 -21.24 15.52
CA HIS A 167 9.68 -21.42 16.86
C HIS A 167 9.36 -22.83 17.39
N PRO A 168 10.14 -23.36 18.36
CA PRO A 168 9.83 -24.62 19.02
C PRO A 168 8.51 -24.53 19.81
N ALA A 169 7.93 -25.68 20.14
CA ALA A 169 6.70 -25.73 20.93
C ALA A 169 6.93 -25.05 22.30
N PRO A 170 6.00 -24.20 22.78
CA PRO A 170 6.03 -23.69 24.15
C PRO A 170 5.91 -24.83 25.16
N ALA A 171 6.24 -24.53 26.42
CA ALA A 171 5.97 -25.45 27.52
C ALA A 171 4.48 -25.79 27.62
N GLU A 172 3.61 -24.80 27.40
CA GLU A 172 2.15 -24.91 27.51
C GLU A 172 1.44 -24.47 26.21
N PRO A 173 1.18 -25.38 25.26
CA PRO A 173 0.57 -25.04 23.97
C PRO A 173 -0.96 -24.90 24.04
N GLY A 174 -1.57 -24.97 25.24
CA GLY A 174 -3.03 -24.98 25.40
C GLY A 174 -3.72 -23.75 24.80
N SER A 175 -3.09 -22.57 24.87
CA SER A 175 -3.63 -21.36 24.24
C SER A 175 -3.65 -21.45 22.71
N HIS A 176 -2.61 -22.03 22.09
CA HIS A 176 -2.55 -22.22 20.63
C HIS A 176 -3.69 -23.10 20.17
N HIS A 177 -3.91 -24.23 20.85
CA HIS A 177 -5.01 -25.14 20.55
C HIS A 177 -6.39 -24.49 20.74
N ARG A 178 -6.56 -23.64 21.75
CA ARG A 178 -7.82 -22.89 21.96
C ARG A 178 -8.12 -21.92 20.81
N LEU A 179 -7.11 -21.25 20.26
CA LEU A 179 -7.32 -20.27 19.19
C LEU A 179 -7.45 -20.93 17.81
N PHE A 180 -6.60 -21.92 17.54
CA PHE A 180 -6.39 -22.49 16.20
C PHE A 180 -7.01 -23.87 16.01
N GLY A 181 -7.39 -24.56 17.09
CA GLY A 181 -7.80 -25.95 17.06
C GLY A 181 -6.62 -26.93 17.14
N PRO A 182 -6.85 -28.22 16.86
CA PRO A 182 -5.87 -29.28 17.12
C PRO A 182 -4.69 -29.31 16.12
N ALA A 183 -4.80 -28.64 14.98
CA ALA A 183 -3.84 -28.75 13.88
C ALA A 183 -2.67 -27.76 13.97
N VAL A 184 -2.12 -27.53 15.17
CA VAL A 184 -0.98 -26.62 15.37
C VAL A 184 0.33 -27.40 15.29
N GLU A 185 1.26 -26.92 14.49
CA GLU A 185 2.59 -27.50 14.31
C GLU A 185 3.69 -26.47 14.62
N PHE A 186 4.69 -26.88 15.39
CA PHE A 186 5.83 -26.06 15.78
C PHE A 186 7.13 -26.56 15.12
N GLY A 187 8.19 -25.74 15.12
CA GLY A 187 9.48 -26.10 14.53
C GLY A 187 9.43 -26.29 13.00
N ARG A 188 8.51 -25.62 12.31
CA ARG A 188 8.35 -25.70 10.85
C ARG A 188 9.24 -24.69 10.13
N ALA A 189 9.36 -24.82 8.82
CA ALA A 189 10.19 -23.92 8.00
C ALA A 189 9.56 -22.53 7.75
N PHE A 190 8.28 -22.34 8.08
CA PHE A 190 7.55 -21.08 7.87
C PHE A 190 6.49 -20.87 8.95
N ASN A 191 6.05 -19.61 9.11
CA ASN A 191 4.89 -19.25 9.91
C ASN A 191 3.67 -19.06 9.01
N GLY A 192 2.50 -19.54 9.41
CA GLY A 192 1.28 -19.32 8.63
C GLY A 192 0.28 -20.48 8.64
N LEU A 193 -0.50 -20.61 7.57
CA LEU A 193 -1.62 -21.53 7.47
C LEU A 193 -1.47 -22.44 6.26
N VAL A 194 -1.82 -23.72 6.42
CA VAL A 194 -2.03 -24.67 5.33
C VAL A 194 -3.52 -24.88 5.16
N LEU A 195 -4.04 -24.57 3.98
CA LEU A 195 -5.45 -24.65 3.60
C LEU A 195 -5.62 -25.67 2.48
N HIS A 196 -6.83 -26.21 2.33
CA HIS A 196 -7.16 -26.95 1.11
C HIS A 196 -7.41 -25.96 -0.04
N ALA A 197 -6.87 -26.22 -1.23
CA ALA A 197 -7.04 -25.33 -2.37
C ALA A 197 -8.53 -25.11 -2.71
N ARG A 198 -9.37 -26.14 -2.54
CA ARG A 198 -10.83 -26.03 -2.74
C ARG A 198 -11.51 -25.00 -1.85
N ASP A 199 -10.95 -24.71 -0.67
CA ASP A 199 -11.53 -23.76 0.27
C ASP A 199 -11.21 -22.31 -0.13
N LEU A 200 -10.13 -22.09 -0.90
CA LEU A 200 -9.79 -20.76 -1.39
C LEU A 200 -10.83 -20.21 -2.36
N ASP A 201 -11.37 -21.06 -3.23
CA ASP A 201 -12.33 -20.70 -4.27
C ASP A 201 -13.78 -20.95 -3.83
N ALA A 202 -13.99 -21.36 -2.57
CA ALA A 202 -15.32 -21.52 -2.02
C ALA A 202 -16.06 -20.16 -1.98
N PRO A 203 -17.34 -20.10 -2.38
CA PRO A 203 -18.12 -18.87 -2.29
C PRO A 203 -18.21 -18.35 -0.86
N ASN A 204 -17.90 -17.07 -0.67
CA ASN A 204 -18.09 -16.35 0.58
C ASN A 204 -19.60 -16.11 0.79
N PRO A 205 -20.24 -16.72 1.82
CA PRO A 205 -21.67 -16.56 2.07
C PRO A 205 -22.07 -15.12 2.45
N HIS A 206 -21.11 -14.31 2.89
CA HIS A 206 -21.33 -12.93 3.31
C HIS A 206 -21.17 -11.93 2.17
N SER A 207 -20.72 -12.34 0.98
CA SER A 207 -20.50 -11.43 -0.15
C SER A 207 -21.83 -11.03 -0.79
N ASP A 208 -22.11 -9.74 -0.79
CA ASP A 208 -23.14 -9.14 -1.63
C ASP A 208 -22.48 -8.30 -2.74
N PRO A 209 -22.72 -8.59 -4.04
CA PRO A 209 -22.09 -7.86 -5.14
C PRO A 209 -22.31 -6.34 -5.13
N LEU A 210 -23.46 -5.87 -4.62
CA LEU A 210 -23.77 -4.45 -4.51
C LEU A 210 -22.96 -3.82 -3.37
N LEU A 211 -22.93 -4.46 -2.19
CA LEU A 211 -22.12 -4.00 -1.07
C LEU A 211 -20.63 -4.06 -1.39
N HIS A 212 -20.18 -5.07 -2.13
CA HIS A 212 -18.82 -5.18 -2.61
C HIS A 212 -18.39 -3.95 -3.42
N ALA A 213 -19.22 -3.50 -4.36
CA ALA A 213 -18.94 -2.30 -5.16
C ALA A 213 -18.87 -1.04 -4.29
N TYR A 214 -19.81 -0.85 -3.36
CA TYR A 214 -19.80 0.28 -2.43
C TYR A 214 -18.60 0.26 -1.48
N ALA A 215 -18.27 -0.91 -0.94
CA ALA A 215 -17.13 -1.10 -0.05
C ALA A 215 -15.82 -0.76 -0.76
N ARG A 216 -15.65 -1.20 -2.01
CA ARG A 216 -14.48 -0.84 -2.84
C ARG A 216 -14.41 0.66 -3.07
N GLN A 217 -15.49 1.28 -3.52
CA GLN A 217 -15.52 2.73 -3.77
C GLN A 217 -15.18 3.53 -2.49
N TYR A 218 -15.76 3.12 -1.36
CA TYR A 218 -15.46 3.74 -0.08
C TYR A 218 -13.99 3.56 0.29
N PHE A 219 -13.46 2.33 0.22
CA PHE A 219 -12.06 2.03 0.48
C PHE A 219 -11.14 2.90 -0.38
N ASP A 220 -11.36 2.95 -1.69
CA ASP A 220 -10.57 3.74 -2.63
C ASP A 220 -10.63 5.25 -2.32
N SER A 221 -11.71 5.74 -1.72
CA SER A 221 -11.86 7.15 -1.32
C SER A 221 -11.23 7.51 0.03
N VAL A 222 -11.13 6.57 0.97
CA VAL A 222 -10.57 6.80 2.33
C VAL A 222 -9.15 6.31 2.49
N THR A 223 -8.71 5.40 1.64
CA THR A 223 -7.30 5.11 1.46
C THR A 223 -6.74 6.06 0.43
N GLU A 224 -6.31 7.24 0.87
CA GLU A 224 -5.17 7.87 0.18
C GLU A 224 -4.03 6.86 0.25
N PRO A 225 -3.56 6.32 -0.87
CA PRO A 225 -2.53 5.32 -0.82
C PRO A 225 -1.31 6.00 -0.18
N ARG A 226 -0.77 5.45 0.92
CA ARG A 226 0.61 5.84 1.31
C ARG A 226 1.60 5.54 0.19
N GLY A 227 1.24 4.60 -0.68
CA GLY A 227 1.85 4.41 -1.99
C GLY A 227 1.76 5.64 -2.89
N ALA A 228 0.68 6.43 -2.87
CA ALA A 228 0.55 7.71 -3.57
C ALA A 228 1.45 8.75 -2.92
N ALA A 229 1.50 8.86 -1.59
CA ALA A 229 2.45 9.75 -0.92
C ALA A 229 3.92 9.43 -1.28
N LEU A 230 4.29 8.15 -1.37
CA LEU A 230 5.63 7.74 -1.81
C LEU A 230 5.83 7.89 -3.33
N VAL A 231 4.83 7.57 -4.15
CA VAL A 231 4.85 7.80 -5.60
C VAL A 231 5.00 9.28 -5.90
N ASP A 232 4.33 10.15 -5.14
CA ASP A 232 4.39 11.60 -5.26
C ASP A 232 5.75 12.11 -4.79
N GLN A 233 6.28 11.61 -3.66
CA GLN A 233 7.68 11.87 -3.26
C GLN A 233 8.68 11.43 -4.33
N VAL A 234 8.47 10.26 -4.95
CA VAL A 234 9.31 9.78 -6.05
C VAL A 234 9.16 10.69 -7.27
N ARG A 235 7.96 11.16 -7.60
CA ARG A 235 7.71 12.12 -8.70
C ARG A 235 8.40 13.46 -8.44
N GLU A 236 8.30 13.99 -7.23
CA GLU A 236 8.95 15.23 -6.79
C GLU A 236 10.48 15.09 -6.86
N LEU A 237 11.03 13.99 -6.37
CA LEU A 237 12.47 13.71 -6.45
C LEU A 237 12.94 13.53 -7.89
N ILE A 238 12.15 12.88 -8.75
CA ILE A 238 12.45 12.79 -10.19
C ILE A 238 12.52 14.21 -10.79
N GLU A 239 11.53 15.05 -10.53
CA GLU A 239 11.49 16.42 -11.04
C GLU A 239 12.68 17.26 -10.54
N ALA A 240 13.06 17.12 -9.28
CA ALA A 240 14.21 17.82 -8.70
C ALA A 240 15.56 17.31 -9.25
N LEU A 241 15.69 16.00 -9.49
CA LEU A 241 16.96 15.37 -9.90
C LEU A 241 17.16 15.37 -11.42
N LEU A 242 16.11 15.47 -12.22
CA LEU A 242 16.18 15.47 -13.68
C LEU A 242 17.15 16.52 -14.25
N PRO A 243 17.12 17.80 -13.83
CA PRO A 243 18.06 18.82 -14.31
C PRO A 243 19.52 18.55 -13.97
N THR A 244 19.78 17.75 -12.94
CA THR A 244 21.15 17.42 -12.51
C THR A 244 21.80 16.32 -13.36
N GLY A 245 21.01 15.60 -14.16
CA GLY A 245 21.45 14.41 -14.89
C GLY A 245 21.72 13.18 -14.03
N ARG A 246 21.46 13.24 -12.71
CA ARG A 246 21.71 12.16 -11.75
C ARG A 246 20.44 11.42 -11.31
N CYS A 247 19.33 11.61 -12.02
CA CYS A 247 18.06 10.95 -11.70
C CYS A 247 18.15 9.43 -11.97
N SER A 248 18.53 8.68 -10.94
CA SER A 248 18.53 7.21 -10.92
C SER A 248 17.67 6.69 -9.78
N ILE A 249 17.30 5.42 -9.87
CA ILE A 249 16.54 4.77 -8.80
C ILE A 249 17.40 4.60 -7.53
N GLU A 250 18.72 4.50 -7.67
CA GLU A 250 19.68 4.48 -6.57
C GLU A 250 19.68 5.80 -5.80
N GLU A 251 19.69 6.94 -6.51
CA GLU A 251 19.69 8.28 -5.90
C GLU A 251 18.36 8.60 -5.21
N ILE A 252 17.26 8.14 -5.80
CA ILE A 252 15.92 8.25 -5.19
C ILE A 252 15.84 7.42 -3.91
N ALA A 253 16.30 6.17 -3.94
CA ALA A 253 16.33 5.32 -2.76
C ALA A 253 17.19 5.94 -1.65
N HIS A 254 18.36 6.50 -2.01
CA HIS A 254 19.23 7.22 -1.09
C HIS A 254 18.52 8.44 -0.46
N SER A 255 17.86 9.26 -1.29
CA SER A 255 17.13 10.47 -0.86
C SER A 255 15.95 10.13 0.07
N LEU A 256 15.32 8.98 -0.14
CA LEU A 256 14.24 8.46 0.70
C LEU A 256 14.74 7.69 1.94
N GLY A 257 16.05 7.49 2.08
CA GLY A 257 16.65 6.72 3.18
C GLY A 257 16.18 5.26 3.21
N VAL A 258 15.99 4.65 2.04
CA VAL A 258 15.56 3.24 1.87
C VAL A 258 16.43 2.56 0.82
N ASP A 259 16.33 1.24 0.70
CA ASP A 259 16.98 0.50 -0.38
C ASP A 259 16.12 0.47 -1.65
N ARG A 260 16.76 0.08 -2.76
CA ARG A 260 16.15 0.04 -4.09
C ARG A 260 14.97 -0.92 -4.20
N ARG A 261 15.03 -2.06 -3.51
CA ARG A 261 13.98 -3.08 -3.50
C ARG A 261 12.73 -2.55 -2.82
N THR A 262 12.90 -1.78 -1.74
CA THR A 262 11.80 -1.10 -1.05
C THR A 262 11.07 -0.11 -1.98
N VAL A 263 11.81 0.73 -2.72
CA VAL A 263 11.20 1.67 -3.70
C VAL A 263 10.48 0.91 -4.81
N HIS A 264 11.11 -0.09 -5.43
CA HIS A 264 10.48 -0.88 -6.48
C HIS A 264 9.21 -1.60 -6.01
N ARG A 265 9.23 -2.14 -4.79
CA ARG A 265 8.08 -2.81 -4.18
C ARG A 265 6.91 -1.85 -3.98
N HIS A 266 7.14 -0.68 -3.40
CA HIS A 266 6.08 0.31 -3.20
C HIS A 266 5.55 0.88 -4.51
N LEU A 267 6.41 1.10 -5.51
CA LEU A 267 5.94 1.51 -6.84
C LEU A 267 5.08 0.40 -7.47
N ALA A 268 5.50 -0.87 -7.36
CA ALA A 268 4.77 -2.00 -7.93
C ALA A 268 3.40 -2.22 -7.24
N SER A 269 3.30 -2.05 -5.91
CA SER A 269 2.02 -2.13 -5.20
C SER A 269 1.06 -1.02 -5.60
N ALA A 270 1.58 0.14 -5.99
CA ALA A 270 0.83 1.25 -6.58
C ALA A 270 0.63 1.13 -8.12
N GLY A 271 1.00 0.01 -8.74
CA GLY A 271 0.84 -0.20 -10.19
C GLY A 271 1.80 0.63 -11.08
N HIS A 272 2.91 1.10 -10.51
CA HIS A 272 3.90 1.93 -11.18
C HIS A 272 5.28 1.27 -11.25
N THR A 273 6.09 1.72 -12.20
CA THR A 273 7.52 1.45 -12.25
C THR A 273 8.29 2.76 -12.19
N PHE A 274 9.55 2.72 -11.80
CA PHE A 274 10.40 3.92 -11.84
C PHE A 274 10.43 4.50 -13.26
N SER A 275 10.61 3.66 -14.28
CA SER A 275 10.64 4.07 -15.68
C SER A 275 9.33 4.71 -16.14
N SER A 276 8.17 4.19 -15.70
CA SER A 276 6.88 4.80 -16.05
C SER A 276 6.70 6.18 -15.41
N LEU A 277 7.11 6.35 -14.14
CA LEU A 277 7.06 7.64 -13.46
C LEU A 277 8.03 8.65 -14.08
N LEU A 278 9.27 8.21 -14.36
CA LEU A 278 10.28 9.03 -15.03
C LEU A 278 9.80 9.53 -16.39
N ASN A 279 9.22 8.65 -17.20
CA ASN A 279 8.69 9.03 -18.51
C ASN A 279 7.48 9.96 -18.40
N ALA A 280 6.55 9.71 -17.45
CA ALA A 280 5.40 10.57 -17.23
C ALA A 280 5.83 11.99 -16.80
N THR A 281 6.79 12.10 -15.87
CA THR A 281 7.33 13.40 -15.44
C THR A 281 8.04 14.11 -16.60
N ARG A 282 8.86 13.39 -17.38
CA ARG A 282 9.49 13.95 -18.58
C ARG A 282 8.47 14.44 -19.60
N ALA A 283 7.38 13.70 -19.83
CA ALA A 283 6.33 14.10 -20.78
C ALA A 283 5.66 15.40 -20.35
N ARG A 284 5.23 15.48 -19.09
CA ARG A 284 4.61 16.69 -18.51
C ARG A 284 5.54 17.91 -18.62
N LEU A 285 6.80 17.76 -18.25
CA LEU A 285 7.78 18.85 -18.33
C LEU A 285 8.08 19.22 -19.79
N ALA A 286 8.19 18.24 -20.69
CA ALA A 286 8.44 18.49 -22.10
C ALA A 286 7.31 19.29 -22.77
N GLU A 287 6.05 19.02 -22.44
CA GLU A 287 4.92 19.80 -22.94
C GLU A 287 5.02 21.28 -22.58
N GLN A 288 5.48 21.60 -21.36
CA GLN A 288 5.65 22.96 -20.87
C GLN A 288 6.90 23.63 -21.46
N LEU A 289 8.04 22.97 -21.40
CA LEU A 289 9.35 23.51 -21.80
C LEU A 289 9.49 23.64 -23.32
N VAL A 290 8.96 22.67 -24.09
CA VAL A 290 9.00 22.74 -25.57
C VAL A 290 8.03 23.81 -26.09
N ALA A 291 6.94 24.07 -25.38
CA ALA A 291 6.00 25.13 -25.76
C ALA A 291 6.59 26.54 -25.64
N ASN A 292 7.62 26.75 -24.80
CA ASN A 292 8.29 28.03 -24.67
C ASN A 292 9.26 28.26 -25.84
N PRO A 293 8.99 29.22 -26.77
CA PRO A 293 9.85 29.47 -27.92
C PRO A 293 11.19 30.10 -27.54
N ARG A 294 11.31 30.72 -26.35
CA ARG A 294 12.54 31.37 -25.88
C ARG A 294 13.57 30.38 -25.32
N GLN A 295 13.18 29.12 -25.08
CA GLN A 295 14.07 28.12 -24.50
C GLN A 295 14.72 27.27 -25.60
N PRO A 296 16.05 27.20 -25.72
CA PRO A 296 16.73 26.34 -26.70
C PRO A 296 16.38 24.85 -26.47
N LEU A 297 16.11 24.09 -27.55
CA LEU A 297 15.79 22.66 -27.43
C LEU A 297 16.94 21.82 -26.85
N THR A 298 18.18 22.30 -27.00
CA THR A 298 19.37 21.72 -26.36
C THR A 298 19.33 21.87 -24.84
N GLU A 299 18.85 23.01 -24.33
CA GLU A 299 18.66 23.27 -22.90
C GLU A 299 17.49 22.46 -22.35
N VAL A 300 16.39 22.37 -23.10
CA VAL A 300 15.24 21.50 -22.75
C VAL A 300 15.69 20.04 -22.63
N SER A 301 16.56 19.57 -23.52
CA SER A 301 17.14 18.21 -23.45
C SER A 301 17.90 17.98 -22.14
N LEU A 302 18.69 18.96 -21.69
CA LEU A 302 19.46 18.87 -20.44
C LEU A 302 18.55 18.89 -19.20
N LEU A 303 17.56 19.78 -19.18
CA LEU A 303 16.59 19.88 -18.07
C LEU A 303 15.76 18.60 -17.90
N LEU A 304 15.51 17.87 -18.99
CA LEU A 304 14.84 16.58 -18.98
C LEU A 304 15.80 15.40 -18.74
N GLY A 305 17.06 15.68 -18.38
CA GLY A 305 18.05 14.69 -17.99
C GLY A 305 18.51 13.78 -19.12
N PHE A 306 18.52 14.25 -20.38
CA PHE A 306 19.11 13.52 -21.51
C PHE A 306 20.58 13.93 -21.69
N SER A 307 21.45 12.95 -21.87
CA SER A 307 22.89 13.16 -22.12
C SER A 307 23.20 13.79 -23.48
N ALA A 308 22.27 13.69 -24.44
CA ALA A 308 22.43 14.28 -25.77
C ALA A 308 21.06 14.71 -26.38
N PRO A 309 21.01 15.81 -27.16
CA PRO A 309 19.80 16.26 -27.86
C PRO A 309 19.19 15.25 -28.83
N SER A 310 20.02 14.34 -29.37
CA SER A 310 19.59 13.24 -30.24
C SER A 310 18.73 12.21 -29.48
N GLY A 311 19.07 11.92 -28.22
CA GLY A 311 18.30 11.05 -27.33
C GLY A 311 16.94 11.65 -26.99
N PHE A 312 16.91 12.94 -26.61
CA PHE A 312 15.67 13.68 -26.38
C PHE A 312 14.76 13.69 -27.63
N SER A 313 15.32 13.96 -28.81
CA SER A 313 14.54 14.04 -30.06
C SER A 313 13.91 12.71 -30.47
N ARG A 314 14.57 11.58 -30.18
CA ARG A 314 14.03 10.23 -30.40
C ARG A 314 12.90 9.94 -29.42
N TRP A 315 13.17 10.11 -28.13
CA TRP A 315 12.19 9.88 -27.07
C TRP A 315 10.93 10.75 -27.25
N PHE A 316 11.09 12.05 -27.56
CA PHE A 316 9.96 12.95 -27.76
C PHE A 316 9.08 12.51 -28.94
N ARG A 317 9.69 11.98 -30.02
CA ARG A 317 8.94 11.47 -31.17
C ARG A 317 8.18 10.20 -30.85
N GLU A 318 8.77 9.31 -30.06
CA GLU A 318 8.11 8.08 -29.59
C GLU A 318 6.93 8.41 -28.67
N GLN A 319 7.06 9.42 -27.81
CA GLN A 319 6.00 9.83 -26.88
C GLN A 319 4.88 10.65 -27.54
N PHE A 320 5.23 11.57 -28.43
CA PHE A 320 4.29 12.61 -28.94
C PHE A 320 4.00 12.52 -30.44
N GLY A 321 4.54 11.49 -31.13
CA GLY A 321 4.30 11.25 -32.56
C GLY A 321 4.91 12.28 -33.52
N CYS A 322 5.67 13.27 -33.02
CA CYS A 322 6.31 14.29 -33.85
C CYS A 322 7.61 14.81 -33.21
N THR A 323 8.38 15.62 -33.94
CA THR A 323 9.62 16.20 -33.39
C THR A 323 9.33 17.44 -32.54
N PRO A 324 10.18 17.77 -31.54
CA PRO A 324 10.02 19.00 -30.76
C PRO A 324 9.94 20.26 -31.62
N ARG A 325 10.69 20.31 -32.73
CA ARG A 325 10.66 21.42 -33.70
C ARG A 325 9.31 21.51 -34.43
N ALA A 326 8.75 20.37 -34.86
CA ALA A 326 7.42 20.32 -35.47
C ALA A 326 6.32 20.71 -34.47
N TRP A 327 6.45 20.30 -33.20
CA TRP A 327 5.54 20.68 -32.13
C TRP A 327 5.51 22.20 -31.92
N ARG A 328 6.68 22.87 -31.91
CA ARG A 328 6.77 24.35 -31.85
C ARG A 328 6.09 25.02 -33.04
N ALA A 329 6.43 24.58 -34.25
CA ALA A 329 5.90 25.16 -35.50
C ALA A 329 4.36 25.10 -35.58
N ARG A 330 3.76 23.99 -35.10
CA ARG A 330 2.29 23.82 -35.04
C ARG A 330 1.61 24.81 -34.08
N ARG A 331 2.27 25.17 -32.97
CA ARG A 331 1.71 26.12 -31.99
C ARG A 331 1.89 27.58 -32.39
N THR A 332 3.00 27.96 -33.02
CA THR A 332 3.18 29.32 -33.56
C THR A 332 2.24 29.59 -34.74
N GLY A 333 2.03 28.61 -35.64
CA GLY A 333 1.10 28.75 -36.77
C GLY A 333 -0.39 28.81 -36.40
N SER A 334 -0.77 28.38 -35.19
CA SER A 334 -2.14 28.54 -34.65
C SER A 334 -2.39 29.93 -34.09
N SER A 335 -1.36 30.68 -33.70
CA SER A 335 -1.48 32.05 -33.19
C SER A 335 -1.63 33.08 -34.31
N GLU A 336 -1.07 32.82 -35.50
CA GLU A 336 -1.12 33.75 -36.64
C GLU A 336 -2.42 33.64 -37.45
N ARG A 337 -3.12 32.48 -37.44
CA ARG A 337 -4.38 32.29 -38.18
C ARG A 337 -5.62 32.94 -37.57
N THR A 338 -5.53 33.50 -36.36
CA THR A 338 -6.67 34.15 -35.68
C THR A 338 -6.66 35.69 -35.85
N GLY A 339 -5.62 36.26 -36.48
CA GLY A 339 -5.43 37.72 -36.61
C GLY A 339 -5.66 38.29 -38.02
N SER A 340 -6.22 37.54 -38.96
CA SER A 340 -6.29 37.94 -40.38
C SER A 340 -7.64 37.67 -41.03
N SER A 341 -8.74 37.87 -40.31
CA SER A 341 -10.09 37.83 -40.89
C SER A 341 -11.05 38.79 -40.18
N GLU A 342 -10.75 40.08 -40.15
CA GLU A 342 -11.74 41.09 -39.77
C GLU A 342 -11.36 42.46 -40.36
N THR A 343 -11.54 42.60 -41.68
CA THR A 343 -11.67 43.92 -42.35
C THR A 343 -12.29 43.72 -43.72
N ALA A 344 -13.61 43.53 -43.76
CA ALA A 344 -14.47 43.85 -44.91
C ALA A 344 -15.95 43.70 -44.51
N GLY A 345 -16.72 44.79 -44.61
CA GLY A 345 -18.19 44.72 -44.64
C GLY A 345 -18.92 45.55 -43.58
N SER A 346 -18.81 46.88 -43.70
CA SER A 346 -19.70 47.83 -43.02
C SER A 346 -21.15 47.69 -43.52
N SER A 347 -22.09 47.94 -42.58
CA SER A 347 -23.38 48.66 -42.76
C SER A 347 -24.39 48.10 -43.78
N GLU A 348 -25.67 47.89 -43.48
CA GLU A 348 -26.60 48.95 -43.07
C GLU A 348 -27.97 48.37 -42.63
N THR A 349 -28.48 48.91 -41.53
CA THR A 349 -29.89 49.27 -41.21
C THR A 349 -31.06 48.27 -41.16
N ALA A 350 -31.70 48.34 -39.99
CA ALA A 350 -33.14 48.55 -39.75
C ALA A 350 -34.04 47.33 -39.48
N GLY A 351 -34.47 47.24 -38.21
CA GLY A 351 -35.88 47.54 -37.95
C GLY A 351 -36.75 46.41 -37.38
N ARG A 352 -37.02 46.55 -36.07
CA ARG A 352 -38.38 46.57 -35.47
C ARG A 352 -38.98 45.25 -34.94
N SER A 353 -39.21 45.31 -33.63
CA SER A 353 -40.36 44.85 -32.84
C SER A 353 -40.90 43.40 -32.97
N THR A 354 -40.79 42.70 -31.84
CA THR A 354 -41.77 41.78 -31.19
C THR A 354 -43.25 42.06 -31.54
N PRO A 355 -44.22 41.11 -31.42
CA PRO A 355 -44.25 40.02 -30.41
C PRO A 355 -44.86 38.64 -30.80
N VAL A 356 -44.66 37.70 -29.88
CA VAL A 356 -45.41 36.45 -29.51
C VAL A 356 -46.95 36.72 -29.44
N PRO A 357 -47.95 35.78 -29.53
CA PRO A 357 -47.99 34.32 -29.23
C PRO A 357 -48.81 33.40 -30.18
N LYS A 358 -48.52 32.09 -30.18
CA LYS A 358 -49.28 31.01 -29.50
C LYS A 358 -48.68 29.65 -29.81
#